data_AF-A0A2J6XKP4-F1
#
_entry.id   AF-A0A2J6XKP4-F1
#
_cell.length_a   1.000
_cell.length_b   1.000
_cell.length_c   1.000
_cell.angle_alpha   90.00
_cell.angle_beta   90.00
_cell.angle_gamma   90.00
#
_symmetry.space_group_name_H-M   'P 1'
#
loop_
_entity.id
_entity.type
_entity.pdbx_description
1 polymer ?
#
loop_
_entity_poly.entity_id
_entity_poly.type
_entity_poly.pdbx_seq_one_letter_code
_entity_poly.pdbx_strand_id
1 'polypeptide(L)'
;MKKEARIFINKCKENICCGIILRFYSIDGFVISLNGCKELCDRLKESGYFYELSYFNGDCNCGINNSTEVNQKYHLFLLSLIEEFENIYKNAGGGV
;
A
#
# COMPACT_ATOMS: atom_id res chain seq x y z
N MET A 1 14.60 -13.28 -1.88
CA MET A 1 14.72 -11.87 -2.37
C MET A 1 16.14 -11.32 -2.22
N LYS A 2 16.58 -10.37 -3.09
CA LYS A 2 17.82 -9.59 -2.87
C LYS A 2 17.64 -8.65 -1.68
N LYS A 3 18.64 -8.51 -0.80
CA LYS A 3 18.56 -7.72 0.45
C LYS A 3 18.18 -6.24 0.27
N GLU A 4 18.42 -5.68 -0.91
CA GLU A 4 18.15 -4.27 -1.23
C GLU A 4 16.87 -4.04 -2.04
N ALA A 5 16.17 -5.11 -2.41
CA ALA A 5 14.96 -5.00 -3.22
C ALA A 5 13.85 -4.30 -2.42
N ARG A 6 13.22 -3.29 -3.03
CA ARG A 6 12.02 -2.68 -2.47
C ARG A 6 10.78 -3.45 -2.88
N ILE A 7 9.95 -3.77 -1.91
CA ILE A 7 8.63 -4.37 -2.13
C ILE A 7 7.56 -3.32 -1.83
N PHE A 8 6.60 -3.18 -2.73
CA PHE A 8 5.37 -2.48 -2.44
C PHE A 8 4.32 -3.45 -1.91
N ILE A 9 3.98 -3.34 -0.63
CA ILE A 9 2.90 -4.13 -0.04
C ILE A 9 1.68 -3.24 0.02
N ASN A 10 0.54 -3.73 -0.46
CA ASN A 10 -0.68 -2.94 -0.45
C ASN A 10 -1.92 -3.76 -0.10
N LYS A 11 -2.93 -3.05 0.37
CA LYS A 11 -4.20 -3.61 0.76
C LYS A 11 -5.33 -2.62 0.48
N CYS A 12 -6.50 -3.15 0.19
CA CYS A 12 -7.72 -2.37 0.02
C CYS A 12 -8.85 -2.89 0.90
N LYS A 13 -9.73 -1.97 1.30
CA LYS A 13 -11.05 -2.25 1.85
C LYS A 13 -12.01 -1.20 1.29
N GLU A 14 -13.09 -1.66 0.66
CA GLU A 14 -14.00 -0.81 -0.09
C GLU A 14 -13.23 0.07 -1.11
N ASN A 15 -13.34 1.40 -1.01
CA ASN A 15 -12.63 2.35 -1.88
C ASN A 15 -11.28 2.79 -1.31
N ILE A 16 -10.97 2.47 -0.05
CA ILE A 16 -9.73 2.90 0.59
C ILE A 16 -8.67 1.85 0.33
N CYS A 17 -7.57 2.27 -0.27
CA CYS A 17 -6.40 1.44 -0.45
C CYS A 17 -5.19 2.13 0.16
N CYS A 18 -4.32 1.36 0.80
CA CYS A 18 -3.05 1.86 1.28
C CYS A 18 -1.94 0.87 0.98
N GLY A 19 -0.71 1.36 1.02
CA GLY A 19 0.45 0.51 0.85
C GLY A 19 1.69 1.11 1.48
N ILE A 20 2.60 0.23 1.84
CA ILE A 20 3.93 0.55 2.34
C ILE A 20 4.98 0.07 1.37
N ILE A 21 6.08 0.81 1.30
CA ILE A 21 7.27 0.43 0.57
C ILE A 21 8.26 -0.11 1.60
N LEU A 22 8.53 -1.41 1.53
CA LEU A 22 9.50 -2.06 2.40
C LEU A 22 10.86 -2.16 1.73
N ARG A 23 11.89 -1.87 2.50
CA ARG A 23 13.27 -2.23 2.20
C ARG A 23 13.83 -2.93 3.42
N PHE A 24 14.18 -4.21 3.28
CA PHE A 24 14.62 -5.03 4.40
C PHE A 24 13.61 -5.04 5.58
N TYR A 25 13.97 -4.49 6.74
CA TYR A 25 13.08 -4.38 7.92
C TYR A 25 12.53 -2.96 8.15
N SER A 26 12.75 -2.04 7.21
CA SER A 26 12.29 -0.65 7.30
C SER A 26 11.17 -0.34 6.32
N ILE A 27 10.27 0.55 6.74
CA ILE A 27 9.29 1.20 5.88
C ILE A 27 9.98 2.45 5.31
N ASP A 28 10.25 2.44 4.01
CA ASP A 28 10.81 3.59 3.29
C ASP A 28 9.71 4.62 2.95
N GLY A 29 8.46 4.17 2.78
CA GLY A 29 7.36 5.06 2.38
C GLY A 29 5.99 4.46 2.62
N PHE A 30 5.00 5.34 2.62
CA PHE A 30 3.58 5.01 2.76
C PHE A 30 2.78 5.80 1.73
N VAL A 31 1.83 5.14 1.09
CA VAL A 31 0.87 5.74 0.15
C VAL A 31 -0.54 5.30 0.50
N ILE A 32 -1.48 6.22 0.37
CA ILE A 32 -2.91 5.97 0.61
C ILE A 32 -3.73 6.61 -0.49
N SER A 33 -4.84 5.96 -0.83
CA SER A 33 -5.84 6.36 -1.80
C SER A 33 -7.23 6.16 -1.19
N LEU A 34 -8.14 7.08 -1.47
CA LEU A 34 -9.55 6.96 -1.09
C LEU A 34 -10.44 6.60 -2.29
N ASN A 35 -9.87 6.56 -3.49
CA ASN A 35 -10.57 6.22 -4.74
C ASN A 35 -9.98 4.97 -5.40
N GLY A 36 -9.62 3.97 -4.59
CA GLY A 36 -9.24 2.64 -5.02
C GLY A 36 -7.84 2.54 -5.63
N CYS A 37 -7.60 1.42 -6.32
CA CYS A 37 -6.28 1.05 -6.82
C CYS A 37 -5.70 1.99 -7.88
N LYS A 38 -6.55 2.60 -8.73
CA LYS A 38 -6.06 3.48 -9.79
C LYS A 38 -5.33 4.68 -9.18
N GLU A 39 -6.00 5.41 -8.28
CA GLU A 39 -5.39 6.54 -7.59
C GLU A 39 -4.20 6.09 -6.72
N LEU A 40 -4.26 4.89 -6.10
CA LEU A 40 -3.11 4.37 -5.34
C LEU A 40 -1.86 4.22 -6.21
N CYS A 41 -2.02 3.64 -7.41
CA CYS A 41 -0.92 3.44 -8.34
C CYS A 41 -0.39 4.77 -8.91
N ASP A 42 -1.27 5.74 -9.13
CA ASP A 42 -0.87 7.09 -9.58
C ASP A 42 -0.04 7.77 -8.47
N ARG A 43 -0.51 7.76 -7.22
CA ARG A 43 0.24 8.28 -6.06
C ARG A 43 1.56 7.54 -5.84
N LEU A 44 1.60 6.23 -6.07
CA LEU A 44 2.84 5.45 -5.98
C LEU A 44 3.87 5.93 -7.01
N LYS A 45 3.44 6.21 -8.26
CA LYS A 45 4.31 6.77 -9.30
C LYS A 45 4.83 8.16 -8.95
N GLU A 46 3.99 8.98 -8.33
CA GLU A 46 4.36 10.32 -7.87
C GLU A 46 5.28 10.31 -6.63
N SER A 47 5.31 9.22 -5.86
CA SER A 47 6.12 9.11 -4.63
C SER A 47 7.64 9.07 -4.86
N GLY A 48 8.10 8.96 -6.10
CA GLY A 48 9.52 8.79 -6.45
C GLY A 48 10.04 7.36 -6.27
N TYR A 49 9.38 6.53 -5.45
CA TYR A 49 9.83 5.15 -5.19
C TYR A 49 9.46 4.15 -6.28
N PHE A 50 8.50 4.46 -7.17
CA PHE A 50 7.95 3.49 -8.12
C PHE A 50 9.01 2.80 -8.97
N TYR A 51 9.98 3.57 -9.48
CA TYR A 51 11.04 3.05 -10.34
C TYR A 51 12.12 2.26 -9.57
N GLU A 52 12.08 2.29 -8.23
CA GLU A 52 12.98 1.53 -7.37
C GLU A 52 12.34 0.22 -6.86
N LEU A 53 11.06 -0.01 -7.16
CA LEU A 53 10.34 -1.22 -6.78
C LEU A 53 10.74 -2.39 -7.66
N SER A 54 11.09 -3.50 -7.01
CA SER A 54 11.35 -4.76 -7.71
C SER A 54 10.11 -5.65 -7.72
N TYR A 55 9.30 -5.56 -6.66
CA TYR A 55 8.14 -6.43 -6.48
C TYR A 55 6.97 -5.69 -5.83
N PHE A 56 5.76 -6.23 -6.00
CA PHE A 56 4.61 -5.90 -5.19
C PHE A 56 4.03 -7.15 -4.52
N ASN A 57 3.21 -6.95 -3.50
CA ASN A 57 2.39 -8.01 -2.90
C ASN A 57 1.12 -7.37 -2.30
N GLY A 58 -0.05 -7.69 -2.85
CA GLY A 58 -1.28 -7.02 -2.42
C GLY A 58 -2.41 -7.07 -3.44
N ASP A 59 -3.43 -6.26 -3.18
CA ASP A 59 -4.68 -6.22 -3.95
C ASP A 59 -4.54 -5.42 -5.26
N CYS A 60 -3.72 -4.37 -5.25
CA CYS A 60 -3.46 -3.50 -6.41
C CYS A 60 -2.15 -3.89 -7.11
N ASN A 61 -2.26 -4.27 -8.38
CA ASN A 61 -1.12 -4.42 -9.27
C ASN A 61 -0.90 -3.13 -10.08
N CYS A 62 0.19 -2.42 -9.82
CA CYS A 62 0.57 -1.19 -10.51
C CYS A 62 1.50 -1.41 -11.73
N GLY A 63 1.49 -2.62 -12.30
CA GLY A 63 2.41 -3.02 -13.39
C GLY A 63 3.78 -3.47 -12.88
N ILE A 64 3.83 -3.98 -11.65
CA ILE A 64 5.07 -4.46 -10.98
C ILE A 64 4.99 -5.98 -10.89
N ASN A 65 6.14 -6.67 -10.84
CA ASN A 65 6.16 -8.13 -10.68
C ASN A 65 5.67 -8.54 -9.29
N ASN A 66 4.85 -9.58 -9.20
CA ASN A 66 4.34 -10.08 -7.92
C ASN A 66 5.45 -10.82 -7.15
N SER A 67 5.53 -10.63 -5.83
CA SER A 67 6.33 -11.44 -4.90
C SER A 67 5.41 -12.39 -4.14
N THR A 68 5.83 -13.64 -3.94
CA THR A 68 5.11 -14.62 -3.11
C THR A 68 5.60 -14.66 -1.66
N GLU A 69 6.69 -13.97 -1.34
CA GLU A 69 7.37 -14.07 -0.03
C GLU A 69 7.30 -12.73 0.72
N VAL A 70 6.24 -12.54 1.51
CA VAL A 70 6.07 -11.39 2.40
C VAL A 70 5.44 -11.83 3.72
N ASN A 71 5.89 -11.26 4.84
CA ASN A 71 5.27 -11.51 6.14
C ASN A 71 3.83 -10.97 6.17
N GLN A 72 2.86 -11.86 6.41
CA GLN A 72 1.43 -11.52 6.46
C GLN A 72 1.08 -10.42 7.48
N LYS A 73 1.91 -10.20 8.51
CA LYS A 73 1.71 -9.11 9.47
C LYS A 73 1.63 -7.73 8.83
N TYR A 74 2.31 -7.51 7.69
CA TYR A 74 2.22 -6.25 6.97
C TYR A 74 0.82 -6.02 6.37
N HIS A 75 0.17 -7.07 5.87
CA HIS A 75 -1.22 -6.97 5.39
C HIS A 75 -2.19 -6.66 6.51
N LEU A 76 -2.03 -7.32 7.66
CA LEU A 76 -2.85 -7.07 8.84
C LEU A 76 -2.68 -5.63 9.33
N PHE A 77 -1.43 -5.14 9.37
CA PHE A 77 -1.13 -3.74 9.70
C PHE A 77 -1.83 -2.76 8.75
N LEU A 78 -1.76 -2.99 7.43
CA LEU A 78 -2.43 -2.14 6.45
C LEU A 78 -3.96 -2.17 6.60
N LEU A 79 -4.56 -3.35 6.88
CA LEU A 79 -6.00 -3.45 7.16
C LEU A 79 -6.39 -2.61 8.38
N SER A 80 -5.67 -2.74 9.49
CA SER A 80 -5.94 -1.96 10.70
C SER A 80 -5.83 -0.45 10.44
N LEU A 81 -4.84 -0.01 9.65
CA LEU A 81 -4.75 1.39 9.24
C LEU A 81 -5.96 1.83 8.42
N ILE A 82 -6.42 1.03 7.45
CA ILE A 82 -7.60 1.38 6.66
C ILE A 82 -8.83 1.54 7.55
N GLU A 83 -9.01 0.65 8.53
CA GLU A 83 -10.12 0.74 9.49
C GLU A 83 -10.06 2.01 10.36
N GLU A 84 -8.85 2.41 10.79
CA GLU A 84 -8.67 3.68 11.49
C GLU A 84 -9.03 4.87 10.59
N PHE A 85 -8.59 4.88 9.33
CA PHE A 85 -8.96 5.92 8.37
C PHE A 85 -10.47 5.96 8.13
N GLU A 86 -11.13 4.82 7.91
CA GLU A 86 -12.59 4.73 7.77
C GLU A 86 -13.30 5.35 8.97
N ASN A 87 -12.86 5.03 10.18
CA ASN A 87 -13.46 5.55 11.40
C ASN A 87 -13.27 7.08 11.52
N ILE A 88 -12.09 7.59 11.20
CA ILE A 88 -11.83 9.05 11.22
C ILE A 88 -12.71 9.76 10.18
N TYR A 89 -12.77 9.24 8.95
CA TYR A 89 -13.58 9.85 7.87
C TYR A 89 -15.09 9.84 8.20
N LYS A 90 -15.61 8.73 8.72
CA LYS A 90 -17.01 8.63 9.18
C LYS A 90 -17.31 9.63 10.30
N ASN A 91 -16.40 9.79 11.25
CA ASN A 91 -16.57 10.71 12.37
C ASN A 91 -16.39 12.19 11.99
N ALA A 92 -15.73 12.49 10.86
CA ALA A 92 -15.54 13.85 10.36
C ALA A 92 -16.75 14.40 9.57
N GLY A 93 -17.86 13.66 9.49
CA GLY A 93 -19.07 14.07 8.77
C GLY A 93 -19.01 13.86 7.24
N GLY A 94 -17.95 13.23 6.74
CA GLY A 94 -17.82 12.79 5.34
C GLY A 94 -18.54 11.46 5.13
N GLY A 95 -19.86 11.45 5.30
CA GLY A 95 -20.68 10.31 4.90
C GLY A 95 -20.75 10.21 3.38
N VAL A 96 -20.48 9.03 2.84
CA VAL A 96 -21.00 8.61 1.54
C VAL A 96 -22.50 8.35 1.71
#